data_AF-A0A8H5XQA6-F1
#
_entry.id   AF-A0A8H5XQA6-F1
#
_cell.length_a   1.000
_cell.length_b   1.000
_cell.length_c   1.000
_cell.angle_alpha   90.00
_cell.angle_beta   90.00
_cell.angle_gamma   90.00
#
_symmetry.space_group_name_H-M   'P 1'
#
loop_
_entity.id
_entity.type
_entity.pdbx_description
1 polymer ?
#
loop_
_entity_poly.entity_id
_entity_poly.type
_entity_poly.pdbx_seq_one_letter_code
_entity_poly.pdbx_strand_id
1 'polypeptide(L)'
;MSPLYTKAWAPAHKEIIDIGGSTLDTTFDTQLPGAFKGEGYFPKEVDYITGMHHWCEIADTSYQTTDELSIIKSTASDVVKDIPATGAVIIDLGAANSRKFVPYVQAFIKQGKPCIYIALDLCKESLTNHINKSAADFPQITCIGLWGNFIQGDKLDDGPSGTEASSAHAAYQTKAYDAFFISYLQGIQTHADIDANPRISWTYESKLDNSMHYFKVVAQHDMVCHRYNDFFIQKGTVYTMFPSWKRGEAEIHAIAKAQGLDVKTLGKAQHSGMRQYLIQPRI
;
A
#
# COMPACT_ATOMS: atom_id res chain seq x y z
N MET A 1 -10.09 28.36 -25.14
CA MET A 1 -10.41 26.92 -25.04
C MET A 1 -9.24 26.16 -25.64
N SER A 2 -8.41 25.53 -24.81
CA SER A 2 -7.27 24.73 -25.30
C SER A 2 -7.74 23.29 -25.56
N PRO A 3 -7.49 22.70 -26.74
CA PRO A 3 -7.83 21.32 -27.02
C PRO A 3 -6.77 20.39 -26.40
N LEU A 4 -6.86 20.13 -25.10
CA LEU A 4 -6.04 19.11 -24.42
C LEU A 4 -6.77 17.75 -24.41
N TYR A 5 -7.10 17.22 -25.59
CA TYR A 5 -7.51 15.82 -25.75
C TYR A 5 -7.11 15.34 -27.15
N THR A 6 -5.80 15.26 -27.43
CA THR A 6 -5.30 14.62 -28.66
C THR A 6 -4.10 13.73 -28.38
N LYS A 7 -4.36 12.67 -27.60
CA LYS A 7 -3.93 11.31 -27.92
C LYS A 7 -4.96 10.40 -27.30
N ALA A 8 -5.64 9.58 -28.11
CA ALA A 8 -6.41 8.48 -27.59
C ALA A 8 -5.43 7.58 -26.83
N TRP A 9 -5.46 7.64 -25.50
CA TRP A 9 -4.78 6.66 -24.68
C TRP A 9 -5.55 5.36 -24.86
N ALA A 10 -4.99 4.46 -25.66
CA ALA A 10 -5.51 3.12 -25.91
C ALA A 10 -4.45 2.09 -25.50
N PRO A 11 -4.11 2.01 -24.20
CA PRO A 11 -3.17 1.02 -23.73
C PRO A 11 -3.70 -0.39 -24.02
N ALA A 12 -2.81 -1.28 -24.44
CA ALA A 12 -3.19 -2.62 -24.83
C ALA A 12 -3.62 -3.44 -23.60
N HIS A 13 -4.55 -4.37 -23.79
CA HIS A 13 -4.92 -5.32 -22.76
C HIS A 13 -3.69 -6.15 -22.33
N LYS A 14 -3.47 -6.26 -21.01
CA LYS A 14 -2.28 -6.85 -20.35
C LYS A 14 -0.98 -6.04 -20.48
N GLU A 15 -1.04 -4.79 -20.94
CA GLU A 15 0.16 -3.95 -20.99
C GLU A 15 0.63 -3.55 -19.58
N ILE A 16 1.95 -3.60 -19.36
CA ILE A 16 2.61 -3.02 -18.19
C ILE A 16 3.31 -1.75 -18.65
N ILE A 17 2.80 -0.60 -18.22
CA ILE A 17 3.32 0.72 -18.56
C ILE A 17 4.26 1.16 -17.44
N ASP A 18 5.51 1.40 -17.80
CA ASP A 18 6.49 1.98 -16.89
C ASP A 18 6.26 3.49 -16.77
N ILE A 19 5.65 3.90 -15.66
CA ILE A 19 5.44 5.31 -15.33
C ILE A 19 6.50 5.83 -14.34
N GLY A 20 7.29 4.93 -13.76
CA GLY A 20 8.39 5.25 -12.83
C GLY A 20 9.70 5.60 -13.54
N GLY A 21 9.83 5.32 -14.83
CA GLY A 21 11.04 5.61 -15.60
C GLY A 21 12.13 4.54 -15.45
N SER A 22 11.75 3.29 -15.23
CA SER A 22 12.61 2.09 -15.06
C SER A 22 13.53 2.09 -13.84
N THR A 23 13.77 3.25 -13.24
CA THR A 23 14.27 3.41 -11.89
C THR A 23 13.09 3.80 -11.03
N LEU A 24 12.62 2.92 -10.15
CA LEU A 24 11.73 3.35 -9.08
C LEU A 24 12.49 4.41 -8.28
N ASP A 25 12.16 5.68 -8.47
CA ASP A 25 12.65 6.76 -7.64
C ASP A 25 12.10 6.50 -6.24
N THR A 26 12.91 5.77 -5.48
CA THR A 26 12.67 5.44 -4.10
C THR A 26 13.53 6.40 -3.33
N THR A 27 12.91 7.18 -2.45
CA THR A 27 13.58 8.20 -1.65
C THR A 27 14.54 7.60 -0.61
N PHE A 28 14.92 6.32 -0.72
CA PHE A 28 15.72 5.59 0.27
C PHE A 28 17.06 6.23 0.53
N ASP A 29 17.78 6.68 -0.52
CA ASP A 29 19.07 7.34 -0.34
C ASP A 29 18.95 8.70 0.36
N THR A 30 17.74 9.26 0.44
CA THR A 30 17.46 10.47 1.25
C THR A 30 16.89 10.12 2.63
N GLN A 31 16.05 9.09 2.74
CA GLN A 31 15.33 8.72 3.96
C GLN A 31 16.20 7.86 4.91
N LEU A 32 16.94 6.89 4.39
CA LEU A 32 17.75 5.98 5.21
C LEU A 32 18.84 6.71 6.02
N PRO A 33 19.61 7.66 5.45
CA PRO A 33 20.59 8.39 6.24
C PRO A 33 19.96 9.17 7.40
N GLY A 34 18.78 9.76 7.19
CA GLY A 34 18.01 10.42 8.25
C GLY A 34 17.54 9.42 9.30
N ALA A 35 16.93 8.33 8.87
CA ALA A 35 16.46 7.27 9.77
C ALA A 35 17.58 6.68 10.64
N PHE A 36 18.77 6.45 10.09
CA PHE A 36 19.93 5.98 10.85
C PHE A 36 20.43 7.01 11.89
N LYS A 37 20.24 8.31 11.64
CA LYS A 37 20.51 9.38 12.61
C LYS A 37 19.38 9.57 13.63
N GLY A 38 18.29 8.81 13.53
CA GLY A 38 17.09 8.99 14.35
C GLY A 38 16.14 10.08 13.84
N GLU A 39 16.38 10.60 12.64
CA GLU A 39 15.55 11.61 11.97
C GLU A 39 14.50 10.89 11.09
N GLY A 40 13.54 10.23 11.73
CA GLY A 40 12.41 9.57 11.07
C GLY A 40 12.39 8.05 11.24
N TYR A 41 11.84 7.37 10.23
CA TYR A 41 11.58 5.93 10.25
C TYR A 41 12.34 5.25 9.12
N PHE A 42 12.65 3.97 9.28
CA PHE A 42 13.06 3.18 8.12
C PHE A 42 11.97 3.25 7.04
N PRO A 43 12.36 3.51 5.78
CA PRO A 43 11.41 3.70 4.69
C PRO A 43 10.60 2.43 4.52
N LYS A 44 9.29 2.59 4.47
CA LYS A 44 8.38 1.45 4.48
C LYS A 44 8.61 0.65 3.21
N GLU A 45 8.63 1.32 2.06
CA GLU A 45 8.61 0.76 0.70
C GLU A 45 9.73 -0.24 0.39
N VAL A 46 10.81 -0.27 1.18
CA VAL A 46 11.84 -1.32 1.07
C VAL A 46 11.23 -2.70 1.29
N ASP A 47 10.25 -2.83 2.18
CA ASP A 47 9.55 -4.08 2.45
C ASP A 47 8.75 -4.60 1.24
N TYR A 48 8.18 -3.71 0.43
CA TYR A 48 7.43 -4.02 -0.77
C TYR A 48 8.32 -4.27 -1.98
N ILE A 49 9.64 -4.03 -1.87
CA ILE A 49 10.61 -4.38 -2.90
C ILE A 49 11.26 -5.73 -2.58
N THR A 50 11.69 -5.94 -1.34
CA THR A 50 12.40 -7.18 -0.96
C THR A 50 11.45 -8.27 -0.43
N GLY A 51 10.35 -7.88 0.19
CA GLY A 51 9.40 -8.76 0.87
C GLY A 51 8.06 -8.96 0.17
N MET A 52 7.88 -8.47 -1.07
CA MET A 52 6.57 -8.51 -1.75
C MET A 52 5.94 -9.90 -1.82
N HIS A 53 6.74 -10.95 -2.04
CA HIS A 53 6.23 -12.32 -2.08
C HIS A 53 5.62 -12.74 -0.73
N HIS A 54 6.24 -12.40 0.40
CA HIS A 54 5.65 -12.61 1.73
C HIS A 54 4.42 -11.73 1.95
N TRP A 55 4.44 -10.48 1.47
CA TRP A 55 3.24 -9.63 1.54
C TRP A 55 2.06 -10.27 0.80
N CYS A 56 2.29 -10.80 -0.41
CA CYS A 56 1.26 -11.49 -1.19
C CYS A 56 0.68 -12.72 -0.46
N GLU A 57 1.51 -13.47 0.29
CA GLU A 57 1.05 -14.59 1.13
C GLU A 57 0.16 -14.13 2.31
N ILE A 58 0.48 -12.96 2.88
CA ILE A 58 -0.25 -12.39 4.02
C ILE A 58 -1.55 -11.72 3.56
N ALA A 59 -1.49 -10.95 2.47
CA ALA A 59 -2.49 -9.97 2.07
C ALA A 59 -3.88 -10.61 1.97
N ASP A 60 -3.98 -11.77 1.33
CA ASP A 60 -5.27 -12.45 1.07
C ASP A 60 -5.97 -12.96 2.33
N THR A 61 -5.22 -13.19 3.42
CA THR A 61 -5.76 -13.77 4.67
C THR A 61 -5.81 -12.78 5.82
N SER A 62 -5.29 -11.57 5.62
CA SER A 62 -5.30 -10.52 6.63
C SER A 62 -6.73 -10.09 7.00
N TYR A 63 -6.94 -9.68 8.26
CA TYR A 63 -8.24 -9.14 8.68
C TYR A 63 -8.57 -7.89 7.86
N GLN A 64 -7.56 -7.09 7.50
CA GLN A 64 -7.73 -5.90 6.68
C GLN A 64 -8.42 -6.26 5.36
N THR A 65 -7.93 -7.27 4.65
CA THR A 65 -8.51 -7.71 3.38
C THR A 65 -9.88 -8.35 3.56
N THR A 66 -10.04 -9.24 4.53
CA THR A 66 -11.30 -9.98 4.72
C THR A 66 -12.45 -9.05 5.16
N ASP A 67 -12.19 -8.13 6.09
CA ASP A 67 -13.15 -7.14 6.55
C ASP A 67 -13.51 -6.13 5.46
N GLU A 68 -12.50 -5.61 4.74
CA GLU A 68 -12.74 -4.68 3.63
C GLU A 68 -13.55 -5.34 2.51
N LEU A 69 -13.23 -6.58 2.15
CA LEU A 69 -13.99 -7.36 1.17
C LEU A 69 -15.46 -7.56 1.60
N SER A 70 -15.74 -7.70 2.90
CA SER A 70 -17.12 -7.83 3.37
C SER A 70 -17.95 -6.58 3.02
N ILE A 71 -17.36 -5.39 3.23
CA ILE A 71 -18.00 -4.11 2.92
C ILE A 71 -18.14 -3.96 1.39
N ILE A 72 -17.07 -4.20 0.64
CA ILE A 72 -17.07 -4.09 -0.83
C ILE A 72 -18.14 -5.00 -1.44
N LYS A 73 -18.23 -6.27 -1.00
CA LYS A 73 -19.26 -7.20 -1.52
C LYS A 73 -20.68 -6.71 -1.27
N SER A 74 -20.92 -6.04 -0.14
CA SER A 74 -22.24 -5.49 0.20
C SER A 74 -22.59 -4.20 -0.53
N THR A 75 -21.59 -3.45 -1.04
CA THR A 75 -21.79 -2.08 -1.55
C THR A 75 -21.47 -1.92 -3.03
N ALA A 76 -20.68 -2.82 -3.63
CA ALA A 76 -20.16 -2.68 -4.99
C ALA A 76 -21.25 -2.47 -6.06
N SER A 77 -22.37 -3.18 -5.95
CA SER A 77 -23.48 -3.03 -6.91
C SER A 77 -24.07 -1.62 -6.90
N ASP A 78 -24.25 -1.03 -5.71
CA ASP A 78 -24.82 0.31 -5.56
C ASP A 78 -23.82 1.39 -5.99
N VAL A 79 -22.54 1.23 -5.62
CA VAL A 79 -21.47 2.12 -6.11
C VAL A 79 -21.45 2.14 -7.64
N VAL A 80 -21.45 0.97 -8.29
CA VAL A 80 -21.43 0.88 -9.75
C VAL A 80 -22.71 1.43 -10.39
N LYS A 81 -23.86 1.33 -9.72
CA LYS A 81 -25.13 1.87 -10.23
C LYS A 81 -25.04 3.38 -10.49
N ASP A 82 -24.37 4.10 -9.60
CA ASP A 82 -24.24 5.56 -9.66
C ASP A 82 -23.14 6.04 -10.62
N ILE A 83 -22.24 5.15 -11.06
CA ILE A 83 -21.19 5.47 -12.04
C ILE A 83 -21.81 5.56 -13.46
N PRO A 84 -21.43 6.56 -14.28
CA PRO A 84 -21.89 6.66 -15.67
C PRO A 84 -21.72 5.36 -16.47
N ALA A 85 -22.60 5.14 -17.44
CA ALA A 85 -22.61 3.93 -18.25
C ALA A 85 -21.38 3.78 -19.16
N THR A 86 -20.61 4.86 -19.39
CA THR A 86 -19.45 4.85 -20.27
C THR A 86 -18.26 5.55 -19.60
N GLY A 87 -17.05 5.13 -19.98
CA GLY A 87 -15.81 5.75 -19.51
C GLY A 87 -15.38 5.37 -18.09
N ALA A 88 -15.96 4.32 -17.50
CA ALA A 88 -15.59 3.88 -16.16
C ALA A 88 -14.17 3.28 -16.14
N VAL A 89 -13.34 3.77 -15.22
CA VAL A 89 -11.99 3.26 -14.95
C VAL A 89 -11.87 2.99 -13.47
N ILE A 90 -11.45 1.77 -13.12
CA ILE A 90 -11.07 1.39 -11.75
C ILE A 90 -9.57 1.55 -11.67
N ILE A 91 -9.10 2.42 -10.78
CA ILE A 91 -7.67 2.60 -10.48
C ILE A 91 -7.42 2.04 -9.08
N ASP A 92 -6.57 1.03 -9.00
CA ASP A 92 -6.20 0.31 -7.77
C ASP A 92 -4.75 0.63 -7.42
N LEU A 93 -4.56 1.49 -6.43
CA LEU A 93 -3.26 1.99 -6.01
C LEU A 93 -2.67 1.07 -4.94
N GLY A 94 -1.45 0.56 -5.15
CA GLY A 94 -0.86 -0.43 -4.25
C GLY A 94 -1.54 -1.78 -4.41
N ALA A 95 -1.74 -2.19 -5.68
CA ALA A 95 -2.56 -3.33 -6.02
C ALA A 95 -1.95 -4.67 -5.60
N ALA A 96 -0.63 -4.81 -5.52
CA ALA A 96 0.09 -6.06 -5.24
C ALA A 96 -0.53 -7.28 -5.96
N ASN A 97 -1.13 -8.21 -5.21
CA ASN A 97 -1.94 -9.33 -5.69
C ASN A 97 -3.44 -9.21 -5.31
N SER A 98 -3.88 -8.03 -4.87
CA SER A 98 -5.20 -7.73 -4.32
C SER A 98 -6.33 -8.16 -5.24
N ARG A 99 -7.27 -8.94 -4.70
CA ARG A 99 -8.52 -9.32 -5.38
C ARG A 99 -9.71 -8.45 -4.97
N LYS A 100 -9.46 -7.33 -4.29
CA LYS A 100 -10.50 -6.44 -3.77
C LYS A 100 -11.30 -5.72 -4.86
N PHE A 101 -10.71 -5.52 -6.04
CA PHE A 101 -11.40 -4.93 -7.20
C PHE A 101 -12.48 -5.84 -7.82
N VAL A 102 -12.40 -7.16 -7.58
CA VAL A 102 -13.24 -8.18 -8.23
C VAL A 102 -14.75 -7.91 -8.11
N PRO A 103 -15.30 -7.60 -6.92
CA PRO A 103 -16.74 -7.36 -6.81
C PRO A 103 -17.21 -6.14 -7.60
N TYR A 104 -16.38 -5.10 -7.74
CA TYR A 104 -16.68 -3.95 -8.58
C TYR A 104 -16.72 -4.33 -10.06
N VAL A 105 -15.70 -5.04 -10.56
CA VAL A 105 -15.68 -5.53 -11.94
C VAL A 105 -16.90 -6.40 -12.24
N GLN A 106 -17.23 -7.34 -11.35
CA GLN A 106 -18.43 -8.18 -11.48
C GLN A 106 -19.72 -7.34 -11.51
N ALA A 107 -19.81 -6.29 -10.70
CA ALA A 107 -20.95 -5.38 -10.73
C ALA A 107 -21.05 -4.60 -12.05
N PHE A 108 -19.93 -4.12 -12.61
CA PHE A 108 -19.90 -3.48 -13.94
C PHE A 108 -20.42 -4.42 -15.01
N ILE A 109 -19.89 -5.65 -15.06
CA ILE A 109 -20.30 -6.68 -16.02
C ILE A 109 -21.79 -6.99 -15.89
N LYS A 110 -22.28 -7.22 -14.65
CA LYS A 110 -23.69 -7.54 -14.39
C LYS A 110 -24.64 -6.41 -14.80
N GLN A 111 -24.20 -5.16 -14.71
CA GLN A 111 -24.98 -3.99 -15.11
C GLN A 111 -24.79 -3.62 -16.59
N GLY A 112 -24.03 -4.40 -17.36
CA GLY A 112 -23.77 -4.13 -18.77
C GLY A 112 -22.94 -2.86 -19.01
N LYS A 113 -22.19 -2.40 -18.00
CA LYS A 113 -21.37 -1.20 -18.08
C LYS A 113 -19.91 -1.59 -18.38
N PRO A 114 -19.30 -1.14 -19.49
CA PRO A 114 -17.89 -1.37 -19.76
C PRO A 114 -17.01 -0.68 -18.71
N CYS A 115 -15.91 -1.32 -18.32
CA CYS A 115 -14.91 -0.72 -17.45
C CYS A 115 -13.49 -1.11 -17.86
N ILE A 116 -12.53 -0.26 -17.50
CA ILE A 116 -11.09 -0.55 -17.57
C ILE A 116 -10.57 -0.73 -16.14
N TYR A 117 -9.80 -1.78 -15.89
CA TYR A 117 -9.08 -1.98 -14.63
C TYR A 117 -7.61 -1.59 -14.79
N ILE A 118 -7.13 -0.74 -13.90
CA ILE A 118 -5.76 -0.24 -13.87
C ILE A 118 -5.20 -0.50 -12.48
N ALA A 119 -4.17 -1.34 -12.41
CA ALA A 119 -3.42 -1.60 -11.18
C ALA A 119 -2.12 -0.80 -11.18
N LEU A 120 -1.84 -0.06 -10.12
CA LEU A 120 -0.56 0.62 -9.90
C LEU A 120 0.21 -0.07 -8.78
N ASP A 121 1.47 -0.43 -9.01
CA ASP A 121 2.32 -0.99 -7.96
C ASP A 121 3.82 -0.73 -8.18
N LEU A 122 4.59 -0.82 -7.09
CA LEU A 122 6.06 -0.74 -7.06
C LEU A 122 6.69 -2.03 -7.62
N CYS A 123 6.14 -3.19 -7.30
CA CYS A 123 6.74 -4.48 -7.66
C CYS A 123 6.28 -4.95 -9.04
N LYS A 124 7.13 -4.76 -10.06
CA LYS A 124 6.84 -5.17 -11.46
C LYS A 124 6.43 -6.63 -11.60
N GLU A 125 7.11 -7.54 -10.91
CA GLU A 125 6.83 -8.98 -10.99
C GLU A 125 5.42 -9.30 -10.48
N SER A 126 5.11 -8.91 -9.24
CA SER A 126 3.76 -9.06 -8.67
C SER A 126 2.70 -8.41 -9.55
N LEU A 127 2.93 -7.18 -10.02
CA LEU A 127 2.00 -6.46 -10.90
C LEU A 127 1.74 -7.23 -12.20
N THR A 128 2.79 -7.76 -12.83
CA THR A 128 2.68 -8.53 -14.08
C THR A 128 1.85 -9.79 -13.86
N ASN A 129 2.12 -10.53 -12.79
CA ASN A 129 1.36 -11.73 -12.43
C ASN A 129 -0.11 -11.40 -12.14
N HIS A 130 -0.35 -10.31 -11.42
CA HIS A 130 -1.69 -9.82 -11.09
C HIS A 130 -2.51 -9.43 -12.32
N ILE A 131 -1.92 -8.67 -13.25
CA ILE A 131 -2.58 -8.27 -14.50
C ILE A 131 -2.87 -9.48 -15.38
N ASN A 132 -1.92 -10.40 -15.53
CA ASN A 132 -2.13 -11.62 -16.32
C ASN A 132 -3.29 -12.47 -15.77
N LYS A 133 -3.34 -12.65 -14.44
CA LYS A 133 -4.42 -13.38 -13.77
C LYS A 133 -5.75 -12.66 -13.92
N SER A 134 -5.80 -11.35 -13.65
CA SER A 134 -7.02 -10.54 -13.74
C SER A 134 -7.60 -10.51 -15.15
N ALA A 135 -6.74 -10.40 -16.16
CA ALA A 135 -7.13 -10.48 -17.55
C ALA A 135 -7.64 -11.86 -17.98
N ALA A 136 -7.11 -12.94 -17.39
CA ALA A 136 -7.60 -14.29 -17.64
C ALA A 136 -8.98 -14.51 -16.98
N ASP A 137 -9.18 -13.99 -15.78
CA ASP A 137 -10.44 -14.10 -15.03
C ASP A 137 -11.56 -13.23 -15.63
N PHE A 138 -11.20 -12.09 -16.25
CA PHE A 138 -12.14 -11.12 -16.81
C PHE A 138 -11.76 -10.71 -18.26
N PRO A 139 -11.89 -11.64 -19.23
CA PRO A 139 -11.54 -11.36 -20.62
C PRO A 139 -12.38 -10.26 -21.29
N GLN A 140 -13.54 -9.94 -20.71
CA GLN A 140 -14.45 -8.89 -21.19
C GLN A 140 -14.05 -7.46 -20.79
N ILE A 141 -13.00 -7.27 -19.97
CA ILE A 141 -12.50 -5.94 -19.59
C ILE A 141 -11.04 -5.75 -20.00
N THR A 142 -10.65 -4.49 -20.16
CA THR A 142 -9.24 -4.14 -20.33
C THR A 142 -8.56 -4.10 -18.97
N CYS A 143 -7.45 -4.83 -18.81
CA CYS A 143 -6.60 -4.79 -17.63
C CYS A 143 -5.23 -4.20 -18.01
N ILE A 144 -4.76 -3.21 -17.26
CA ILE A 144 -3.48 -2.51 -17.49
C ILE A 144 -2.73 -2.42 -16.17
N GLY A 145 -1.42 -2.67 -16.20
CA GLY A 145 -0.54 -2.40 -15.08
C GLY A 145 0.20 -1.08 -15.29
N LEU A 146 0.30 -0.27 -14.24
CA LEU A 146 1.19 0.87 -14.13
C LEU A 146 2.30 0.51 -13.16
N TRP A 147 3.54 0.47 -13.63
CA TRP A 147 4.70 0.23 -12.79
C TRP A 147 5.34 1.57 -12.43
N GLY A 148 5.32 1.93 -11.15
CA GLY A 148 5.82 3.21 -10.66
C GLY A 148 5.57 3.40 -9.16
N ASN A 149 5.95 4.57 -8.65
CA ASN A 149 5.82 4.91 -7.23
C ASN A 149 4.54 5.72 -6.93
N PHE A 150 4.31 5.96 -5.64
CA PHE A 150 3.14 6.65 -5.13
C PHE A 150 3.40 8.13 -4.86
N ILE A 151 4.33 8.79 -5.58
CA ILE A 151 4.72 10.18 -5.33
C ILE A 151 3.51 11.10 -5.55
N GLN A 152 2.81 11.35 -4.44
CA GLN A 152 1.69 12.27 -4.14
C GLN A 152 0.85 11.70 -2.98
N GLY A 153 0.78 10.37 -2.81
CA GLY A 153 0.05 9.70 -1.74
C GLY A 153 0.64 9.90 -0.34
N ASP A 154 1.98 9.95 -0.23
CA ASP A 154 2.68 10.02 1.06
C ASP A 154 2.44 11.32 1.84
N LYS A 155 2.09 12.42 1.15
CA LYS A 155 1.72 13.69 1.81
C LYS A 155 0.43 13.59 2.62
N LEU A 156 -0.34 12.52 2.46
CA LEU A 156 -1.59 12.27 3.17
C LEU A 156 -1.42 11.25 4.32
N ASP A 157 -0.20 10.86 4.69
CA ASP A 157 0.08 9.91 5.77
C ASP A 157 0.34 10.58 7.14
N ASP A 158 0.07 11.88 7.28
CA ASP A 158 0.23 12.61 8.55
C ASP A 158 -0.75 12.11 9.62
N GLY A 159 -0.23 11.45 10.66
CA GLY A 159 -0.94 10.65 11.65
C GLY A 159 -2.16 11.27 12.40
N PRO A 160 -3.22 10.48 12.68
CA PRO A 160 -4.39 10.85 13.50
C PRO A 160 -4.24 10.84 15.02
N SER A 161 -5.23 11.43 15.72
CA SER A 161 -5.60 11.11 17.11
C SER A 161 -6.86 10.21 17.16
N GLY A 162 -6.73 8.90 17.39
CA GLY A 162 -7.89 7.99 17.41
C GLY A 162 -7.65 6.68 18.18
N THR A 163 -8.72 6.11 18.74
CA THR A 163 -8.69 5.04 19.79
C THR A 163 -9.09 3.63 19.33
N GLU A 164 -9.34 3.37 18.05
CA GLU A 164 -9.75 2.04 17.54
C GLU A 164 -8.55 1.16 17.09
N ALA A 165 -7.53 0.98 17.92
CA ALA A 165 -6.24 0.37 17.51
C ALA A 165 -5.88 -0.99 18.15
N SER A 166 -6.65 -1.48 19.13
CA SER A 166 -6.26 -2.65 19.95
C SER A 166 -6.30 -4.01 19.21
N SER A 167 -7.18 -4.20 18.22
CA SER A 167 -7.25 -5.47 17.45
C SER A 167 -6.15 -5.60 16.38
N ALA A 168 -5.50 -4.50 16.00
CA ALA A 168 -4.45 -4.52 14.98
C ALA A 168 -3.15 -5.20 15.47
N HIS A 169 -2.85 -5.12 16.77
CA HIS A 169 -1.55 -5.55 17.32
C HIS A 169 -1.27 -7.05 17.13
N ALA A 170 -2.27 -7.92 17.37
CA ALA A 170 -2.11 -9.37 17.29
C ALA A 170 -1.97 -9.89 15.86
N ALA A 171 -2.52 -9.17 14.87
CA ALA A 171 -2.54 -9.61 13.47
C ALA A 171 -1.13 -9.75 12.86
N TYR A 172 -0.14 -9.04 13.41
CA TYR A 172 1.24 -9.03 12.91
C TYR A 172 2.15 -10.08 13.59
N GLN A 173 1.63 -10.87 14.53
CA GLN A 173 2.43 -11.84 15.28
C GLN A 173 2.31 -13.25 14.69
N THR A 174 2.59 -13.38 13.38
CA THR A 174 2.56 -14.67 12.68
C THR A 174 3.91 -14.99 12.04
N LYS A 175 4.16 -16.27 11.71
CA LYS A 175 5.38 -16.68 11.00
C LYS A 175 5.52 -16.01 9.62
N ALA A 176 4.41 -15.73 8.95
CA ALA A 176 4.42 -15.06 7.65
C ALA A 176 4.86 -13.59 7.81
N TYR A 177 4.32 -12.89 8.82
CA TYR A 177 4.77 -11.54 9.15
C TYR A 177 6.23 -11.52 9.63
N ASP A 178 6.70 -12.52 10.38
CA ASP A 178 8.12 -12.63 10.74
C ASP A 178 9.01 -12.73 9.50
N ALA A 179 8.67 -13.62 8.56
CA ALA A 179 9.41 -13.72 7.30
C ALA A 179 9.40 -12.40 6.51
N PHE A 180 8.25 -11.72 6.45
CA PHE A 180 8.12 -10.40 5.84
C PHE A 180 9.04 -9.35 6.48
N PHE A 181 9.04 -9.24 7.81
CA PHE A 181 9.86 -8.26 8.53
C PHE A 181 11.35 -8.59 8.50
N ILE A 182 11.75 -9.85 8.48
CA ILE A 182 13.14 -10.24 8.26
C ILE A 182 13.61 -9.85 6.86
N SER A 183 12.78 -10.03 5.83
CA SER A 183 13.08 -9.59 4.46
C SER A 183 13.13 -8.07 4.33
N TYR A 184 12.33 -7.34 5.10
CA TYR A 184 12.43 -5.89 5.21
C TYR A 184 13.78 -5.44 5.80
N LEU A 185 14.18 -6.01 6.94
CA LEU A 185 15.49 -5.71 7.57
C LEU A 185 16.66 -6.10 6.66
N GLN A 186 16.56 -7.22 5.94
CA GLN A 186 17.52 -7.58 4.91
C GLN A 186 17.60 -6.51 3.81
N GLY A 187 16.45 -5.98 3.37
CA GLY A 187 16.40 -4.91 2.39
C GLY A 187 17.06 -3.63 2.88
N ILE A 188 16.84 -3.26 4.15
CA ILE A 188 17.53 -2.12 4.79
C ILE A 188 19.05 -2.35 4.77
N GLN A 189 19.52 -3.51 5.21
CA GLN A 189 20.95 -3.84 5.21
C GLN A 189 21.56 -3.82 3.81
N THR A 190 20.87 -4.39 2.82
CA THR A 190 21.35 -4.43 1.43
C THR A 190 21.44 -3.02 0.84
N HIS A 191 20.49 -2.13 1.13
CA HIS A 191 20.58 -0.73 0.68
C HIS A 191 21.65 0.05 1.44
N ALA A 192 21.80 -0.17 2.74
CA ALA A 192 22.78 0.50 3.57
C ALA A 192 24.21 -0.04 3.39
N ASP A 193 24.38 -1.13 2.65
CA ASP A 193 25.63 -1.88 2.54
C ASP A 193 26.17 -2.29 3.93
N ILE A 194 25.30 -2.96 4.70
CA ILE A 194 25.62 -3.54 6.02
C ILE A 194 25.82 -5.05 5.85
N ASP A 195 27.03 -5.53 6.16
CA ASP A 195 27.34 -6.96 6.18
C ASP A 195 26.95 -7.58 7.54
N ALA A 196 25.71 -8.07 7.63
CA ALA A 196 25.14 -8.63 8.84
C ALA A 196 24.03 -9.65 8.53
N ASN A 197 23.79 -10.59 9.45
CA ASN A 197 22.65 -11.49 9.34
C ASN A 197 21.40 -10.84 9.98
N PRO A 198 20.33 -10.57 9.21
CA PRO A 198 19.19 -9.79 9.69
C PRO A 198 18.42 -10.48 10.83
N ARG A 199 18.52 -11.82 10.97
CA ARG A 199 17.81 -12.58 12.01
C ARG A 199 18.41 -12.46 13.40
N ILE A 200 19.71 -12.15 13.47
CA ILE A 200 20.44 -12.09 14.76
C ILE A 200 20.91 -10.68 15.06
N SER A 201 21.14 -9.86 14.03
CA SER A 201 21.61 -8.48 14.19
C SER A 201 20.53 -7.50 14.61
N TRP A 202 19.26 -7.90 14.50
CA TRP A 202 18.11 -7.10 14.87
C TRP A 202 17.15 -7.90 15.71
N THR A 203 16.56 -7.25 16.71
CA THR A 203 15.27 -7.66 17.26
C THR A 203 14.24 -6.62 16.88
N TYR A 204 12.97 -7.02 16.80
CA TYR A 204 11.90 -6.07 16.62
C TYR A 204 10.70 -6.44 17.51
N GLU A 205 10.01 -5.42 17.99
CA GLU A 205 8.83 -5.56 18.83
C GLU A 205 7.70 -4.72 18.27
N SER A 206 6.54 -5.32 18.10
CA SER A 206 5.31 -4.63 17.73
C SER A 206 4.97 -3.59 18.81
N LYS A 207 4.69 -2.35 18.40
CA LYS A 207 4.30 -1.25 19.29
C LYS A 207 3.08 -0.55 18.73
N LEU A 208 2.28 -0.02 19.65
CA LEU A 208 1.16 0.85 19.35
C LEU A 208 1.33 2.11 20.17
N ASP A 209 1.49 3.24 19.50
CA ASP A 209 1.50 4.56 20.13
C ASP A 209 0.40 5.40 19.49
N ASN A 210 -0.59 5.80 20.31
CA ASN A 210 -1.82 6.45 19.85
C ASN A 210 -2.50 5.68 18.70
N SER A 211 -2.44 6.22 17.49
CA SER A 211 -3.01 5.67 16.26
C SER A 211 -1.98 5.00 15.35
N MET A 212 -0.70 4.98 15.74
CA MET A 212 0.37 4.39 14.93
C MET A 212 0.73 3.00 15.45
N HIS A 213 0.48 2.00 14.62
CA HIS A 213 1.14 0.70 14.78
C HIS A 213 2.50 0.79 14.09
N TYR A 214 3.58 0.52 14.82
CA TYR A 214 4.94 0.43 14.27
C TYR A 214 5.71 -0.72 14.91
N PHE A 215 6.94 -0.95 14.45
CA PHE A 215 7.85 -1.91 15.06
C PHE A 215 9.09 -1.20 15.57
N LYS A 216 9.34 -1.34 16.87
CA LYS A 216 10.59 -0.90 17.50
C LYS A 216 11.68 -1.91 17.15
N VAL A 217 12.69 -1.49 16.42
CA VAL A 217 13.83 -2.33 16.00
C VAL A 217 15.04 -1.99 16.85
N VAL A 218 15.79 -3.00 17.33
CA VAL A 218 16.97 -2.80 18.17
C VAL A 218 18.17 -3.53 17.60
N ALA A 219 19.26 -2.80 17.34
CA ALA A 219 20.54 -3.39 16.93
C ALA A 219 21.11 -4.29 18.04
N GLN A 220 21.43 -5.53 17.71
CA GLN A 220 21.99 -6.52 18.66
C GLN A 220 23.52 -6.55 18.65
N HIS A 221 24.12 -6.00 17.61
CA HIS A 221 25.56 -5.92 17.39
C HIS A 221 25.95 -4.52 16.91
N ASP A 222 27.22 -4.18 17.09
CA ASP A 222 27.81 -3.04 16.41
C ASP A 222 27.88 -3.35 14.92
N MET A 223 27.44 -2.42 14.07
CA MET A 223 27.38 -2.57 12.61
C MET A 223 27.89 -1.30 11.93
N VAL A 224 28.35 -1.44 10.70
CA VAL A 224 28.79 -0.31 9.87
C VAL A 224 27.92 -0.27 8.62
N CYS A 225 27.40 0.91 8.33
CA CYS A 225 26.68 1.20 7.10
C CYS A 225 27.64 1.84 6.09
N HIS A 226 28.21 1.02 5.20
CA HIS A 226 29.26 1.46 4.27
C HIS A 226 28.77 2.47 3.23
N ARG A 227 27.49 2.40 2.82
CA ARG A 227 26.94 3.33 1.83
C ARG A 227 26.84 4.78 2.35
N TYR A 228 26.77 4.98 3.67
CA TYR A 228 26.51 6.29 4.27
C TYR A 228 27.70 6.79 5.10
N ASN A 229 28.87 6.90 4.46
CA ASN A 229 30.13 7.36 5.06
C ASN A 229 30.54 6.52 6.29
N ASP A 230 30.45 5.20 6.18
CA ASP A 230 30.75 4.26 7.27
C ASP A 230 30.02 4.62 8.57
N PHE A 231 28.74 4.97 8.46
CA PHE A 231 27.92 5.32 9.63
C PHE A 231 27.90 4.14 10.62
N PHE A 232 28.35 4.40 11.84
CA PHE A 232 28.45 3.38 12.89
C PHE A 232 27.14 3.25 13.65
N ILE A 233 26.57 2.05 13.61
CA ILE A 233 25.39 1.67 14.37
C ILE A 233 25.85 0.96 15.63
N GLN A 234 25.70 1.63 16.77
CA GLN A 234 26.05 1.03 18.06
C GLN A 234 25.01 -0.03 18.46
N LYS A 235 25.45 -1.13 19.05
CA LYS A 235 24.59 -2.11 19.72
C LYS A 235 23.65 -1.40 20.70
N GLY A 236 22.38 -1.77 20.66
CA GLY A 236 21.32 -1.19 21.49
C GLY A 236 20.66 0.03 20.87
N THR A 237 21.17 0.56 19.75
CA THR A 237 20.50 1.64 19.01
C THR A 237 19.11 1.19 18.59
N VAL A 238 18.13 2.08 18.77
CA VAL A 238 16.71 1.83 18.52
C VAL A 238 16.28 2.59 17.27
N TYR A 239 15.56 1.90 16.38
CA TYR A 239 14.93 2.47 15.21
C TYR A 239 13.44 2.15 15.20
N THR A 240 12.72 2.83 14.33
CA THR A 240 11.29 2.60 14.06
C THR A 240 11.15 2.14 12.63
N MET A 241 10.44 1.03 12.42
CA MET A 241 10.13 0.53 11.09
C MET A 241 8.63 0.30 10.90
N PHE A 242 8.20 0.33 9.64
CA PHE A 242 6.84 0.05 9.20
C PHE A 242 5.77 0.83 9.98
N PRO A 243 5.82 2.18 9.98
CA PRO A 243 4.73 2.97 10.55
C PRO A 243 3.43 2.71 9.78
N SER A 244 2.35 2.44 10.51
CA SER A 244 1.01 2.23 9.97
C SER A 244 -0.01 3.00 10.80
N TRP A 245 -0.38 4.16 10.27
CA TRP A 245 -1.35 5.06 10.89
C TRP A 245 -2.78 4.55 10.73
N LYS A 246 -3.59 4.70 11.78
CA LYS A 246 -5.00 4.28 11.82
C LYS A 246 -5.90 5.52 11.89
N ARG A 247 -6.62 5.80 10.81
CA ARG A 247 -7.51 6.98 10.72
C ARG A 247 -8.92 6.71 11.20
N GLY A 248 -9.47 7.67 11.92
CA GLY A 248 -10.87 7.67 12.34
C GLY A 248 -11.77 8.18 11.22
N GLU A 249 -13.05 7.81 11.25
CA GLU A 249 -14.03 8.25 10.24
C GLU A 249 -14.22 9.76 10.21
N ALA A 250 -14.37 10.40 11.36
CA ALA A 250 -14.57 11.85 11.43
C ALA A 250 -13.40 12.62 10.80
N GLU A 251 -12.19 12.09 10.95
CA GLU A 251 -10.97 12.66 10.39
C GLU A 251 -10.89 12.48 8.87
N ILE A 252 -11.14 11.27 8.35
CA ILE A 252 -11.24 11.04 6.89
C ILE A 252 -12.25 12.01 6.27
N HIS A 253 -13.39 12.22 6.94
CA HIS A 253 -14.39 13.17 6.50
C HIS A 253 -13.89 14.61 6.53
N ALA A 254 -13.15 15.00 7.57
CA ALA A 254 -12.56 16.34 7.67
C ALA A 254 -11.51 16.59 6.58
N ILE A 255 -10.62 15.61 6.33
CA ILE A 255 -9.58 15.69 5.28
C ILE A 255 -10.23 15.85 3.91
N ALA A 256 -11.19 15.00 3.55
CA ALA A 256 -11.89 15.09 2.26
C ALA A 256 -12.60 16.45 2.11
N LYS A 257 -13.31 16.91 3.14
CA LYS A 257 -14.01 18.21 3.11
C LYS A 257 -13.06 19.39 2.97
N ALA A 258 -11.89 19.34 3.62
CA ALA A 258 -10.85 20.36 3.52
C ALA A 258 -10.26 20.45 2.10
N GLN A 259 -10.26 19.35 1.36
CA GLN A 259 -9.88 19.30 -0.06
C GLN A 259 -11.03 19.67 -1.01
N GLY A 260 -12.17 20.14 -0.49
CA GLY A 260 -13.33 20.49 -1.31
C GLY A 260 -14.08 19.29 -1.90
N LEU A 261 -13.85 18.08 -1.37
CA LEU A 261 -14.49 16.85 -1.81
C LEU A 261 -15.71 16.54 -0.94
N ASP A 262 -16.63 15.77 -1.52
CA ASP A 262 -17.69 15.07 -0.82
C ASP A 262 -17.26 13.66 -0.48
N VAL A 263 -17.73 13.16 0.65
CA VAL A 263 -17.32 11.89 1.22
C VAL A 263 -18.52 11.20 1.85
N LYS A 264 -18.71 9.93 1.49
CA LYS A 264 -19.77 9.06 2.00
C LYS A 264 -19.13 7.79 2.55
N THR A 265 -19.44 7.44 3.78
CA THR A 265 -19.09 6.12 4.33
C THR A 265 -19.98 5.07 3.68
N LEU A 266 -19.38 4.08 3.03
CA LEU A 266 -20.06 2.96 2.40
C LEU A 266 -20.40 1.85 3.41
N GLY A 267 -19.58 1.69 4.43
CA GLY A 267 -19.83 0.76 5.53
C GLY A 267 -18.66 0.68 6.50
N LYS A 268 -18.91 -0.01 7.62
CA LYS A 268 -17.92 -0.40 8.63
C LYS A 268 -17.97 -1.91 8.79
N ALA A 269 -16.82 -2.55 8.90
CA ALA A 269 -16.73 -3.98 9.16
C ALA A 269 -17.28 -4.32 10.55
N GLN A 270 -17.84 -5.52 10.70
CA GLN A 270 -18.48 -5.94 11.95
C GLN A 270 -17.48 -6.12 13.10
N HIS A 271 -16.24 -6.54 12.79
CA HIS A 271 -15.27 -6.98 13.78
C HIS A 271 -14.02 -6.09 13.88
N SER A 272 -13.95 -5.00 13.12
CA SER A 272 -12.83 -4.05 13.17
C SER A 272 -13.24 -2.60 12.90
N GLY A 273 -12.28 -1.69 13.01
CA GLY A 273 -12.42 -0.29 12.60
C GLY A 273 -12.41 -0.08 11.08
N MET A 274 -12.27 -1.14 10.27
CA MET A 274 -12.19 -1.04 8.82
C MET A 274 -13.46 -0.38 8.25
N ARG A 275 -13.26 0.58 7.36
CA ARG A 275 -14.32 1.34 6.70
C ARG A 275 -13.96 1.56 5.24
N GLN A 276 -14.98 1.67 4.41
CA GLN A 276 -14.85 2.03 3.00
C GLN A 276 -15.58 3.34 2.75
N TYR A 277 -15.00 4.20 1.91
CA TYR A 277 -15.52 5.53 1.63
C TYR A 277 -15.64 5.73 0.12
N LEU A 278 -16.71 6.38 -0.30
CA LEU A 278 -16.84 6.97 -1.63
C LEU A 278 -16.52 8.45 -1.52
N ILE A 279 -15.44 8.88 -2.16
CA ILE A 279 -15.01 10.29 -2.21
C ILE A 279 -15.18 10.79 -3.64
N GLN A 280 -15.80 11.95 -3.80
CA GLN A 280 -16.11 12.54 -5.11
C GLN A 280 -15.92 14.06 -5.10
N PRO A 281 -15.69 14.70 -6.26
CA PRO A 281 -15.73 16.15 -6.37
C PRO A 281 -17.09 16.70 -5.93
N ARG A 282 -17.13 17.88 -5.30
CA ARG A 282 -18.37 18.63 -5.14
C ARG A 282 -18.83 19.12 -6.51
N ILE A 283 -20.04 18.73 -6.90
CA ILE A 283 -20.71 19.19 -8.12
C ILE A 283 -21.63 20.35 -7.77
#